data_AF-A0A2S8B310-F1
#
_entry.id   AF-A0A2S8B310-F1
#
_cell.length_a   1.000
_cell.length_b   1.000
_cell.length_c   1.000
_cell.angle_alpha   90.00
_cell.angle_beta   90.00
_cell.angle_gamma   90.00
#
_symmetry.space_group_name_H-M   'P 1'
#
loop_
_entity.id
_entity.type
_entity.pdbx_description
1 polymer ?
#
loop_
_entity_poly.entity_id
_entity_poly.type
_entity_poly.pdbx_seq_one_letter_code
_entity_poly.pdbx_strand_id
1 'polypeptide(L)'
;MIPLLLPATSEARRPFVCRVQDSADNLSDAADALIVGSDVAEYMLSGRDGVFAVGRGGTQSLAGDVLLVDPENGRAERIFRHGSRHNTLLVTERCDQLCVMCSQPPKKTHVDRFAYFEEACLLSAKDSVIGISGGEPTLYKEELFRLIERTAEVRPDVGFHILSNGQHFTADDIERLRQPAYRNMIWGIPLYAPNAPLHDEIVGKADAYARLLESFAVLMRAGARVELRTVLLSPNVASLPMLARFITRHLGFIECWSIMQLENIGFAKNRWSNLYVDHRRHFGEIAAAIDTAQMRHVPVRLFNFPRCTVPANYRDLAPASISDWKRKYAPACEGCNEREACAGFFEWHPDADIGRVTPL
;
A
#
# COMPACT_ATOMS: atom_id res chain seq x y z
N MET A 1 0.00 -16.24 -10.15
CA MET A 1 0.43 -15.27 -9.12
C MET A 1 1.94 -15.09 -9.25
N ILE A 2 2.45 -13.86 -9.17
CA ILE A 2 3.90 -13.59 -9.27
C ILE A 2 4.51 -13.88 -7.91
N PRO A 3 5.48 -14.80 -7.76
CA PRO A 3 6.05 -15.09 -6.45
C PRO A 3 6.99 -13.98 -6.02
N LEU A 4 6.79 -13.54 -4.78
CA LEU A 4 7.64 -12.57 -4.08
C LEU A 4 8.65 -13.26 -3.16
N LEU A 5 8.42 -14.52 -2.80
CA LEU A 5 9.34 -15.34 -2.02
C LEU A 5 9.85 -16.48 -2.91
N LEU A 6 11.16 -16.58 -3.02
CA LEU A 6 11.86 -17.55 -3.85
C LEU A 6 12.76 -18.43 -2.97
N PRO A 7 12.94 -19.73 -3.27
CA PRO A 7 14.01 -20.51 -2.67
C PRO A 7 15.36 -19.88 -2.98
N ALA A 8 16.28 -19.88 -2.02
CA ALA A 8 17.63 -19.39 -2.21
C ALA A 8 18.66 -20.18 -1.42
N THR A 9 19.89 -20.26 -1.92
CA THR A 9 21.03 -20.88 -1.23
C THR A 9 22.22 -19.93 -1.27
N SER A 10 22.86 -19.67 -0.13
CA SER A 10 24.01 -18.77 -0.01
C SER A 10 24.91 -19.22 1.14
N GLU A 11 26.22 -19.05 0.99
CA GLU A 11 27.19 -19.28 2.07
C GLU A 11 27.31 -18.07 3.03
N ALA A 12 26.62 -16.97 2.75
CA ALA A 12 26.63 -15.79 3.60
C ALA A 12 26.06 -16.11 4.99
N ARG A 13 26.69 -15.54 6.03
CA ARG A 13 26.33 -15.80 7.44
C ARG A 13 25.14 -14.99 7.95
N ARG A 14 24.72 -13.97 7.21
CA ARG A 14 23.66 -13.03 7.61
C ARG A 14 22.80 -12.68 6.40
N PRO A 15 21.53 -12.28 6.62
CA PRO A 15 20.73 -11.73 5.54
C PRO A 15 21.38 -10.49 4.93
N PHE A 16 21.18 -10.29 3.63
CA PHE A 16 21.75 -9.17 2.89
C PHE A 16 20.83 -8.73 1.74
N VAL A 17 20.95 -7.47 1.34
CA VAL A 17 20.21 -6.91 0.20
C VAL A 17 21.14 -6.80 -0.99
N CYS A 18 20.62 -7.12 -2.17
CA CYS A 18 21.31 -6.91 -3.43
C CYS A 18 20.35 -6.50 -4.54
N ARG A 19 20.88 -5.83 -5.57
CA ARG A 19 20.16 -5.59 -6.83
C ARG A 19 20.73 -6.48 -7.92
N VAL A 20 19.85 -7.22 -8.58
CA VAL A 20 20.26 -8.19 -9.61
C VAL A 20 20.59 -7.47 -10.91
N GLN A 21 21.71 -7.83 -11.54
CA GLN A 21 22.12 -7.33 -12.85
C GLN A 21 22.38 -8.49 -13.81
N ASP A 22 22.03 -8.30 -15.08
CA ASP A 22 22.19 -9.29 -16.15
C ASP A 22 23.47 -9.09 -16.99
N SER A 23 24.14 -7.94 -16.84
CA SER A 23 25.41 -7.63 -17.50
C SER A 23 26.36 -6.93 -16.53
N ALA A 24 27.66 -7.20 -16.68
CA ALA A 24 28.72 -6.52 -15.93
C ALA A 24 28.72 -5.01 -16.20
N ASP A 25 28.28 -4.58 -17.38
CA ASP A 25 28.17 -3.16 -17.75
C ASP A 25 27.10 -2.41 -16.93
N ASN A 26 26.15 -3.14 -16.33
CA ASN A 26 25.06 -2.58 -15.53
C ASN A 26 25.43 -2.46 -14.04
N LEU A 27 26.60 -2.94 -13.62
CA LEU A 27 27.08 -2.81 -12.25
C LEU A 27 27.41 -1.34 -11.95
N SER A 28 26.70 -0.77 -10.99
CA SER A 28 26.81 0.65 -10.60
C SER A 28 26.86 0.85 -9.09
N ASP A 29 26.53 -0.17 -8.30
CA ASP A 29 26.59 -0.16 -6.85
C ASP A 29 27.33 -1.40 -6.32
N ALA A 30 27.97 -1.28 -5.16
CA ALA A 30 28.66 -2.39 -4.51
C ALA A 30 27.70 -3.52 -4.08
N ALA A 31 26.42 -3.21 -3.87
CA ALA A 31 25.37 -4.19 -3.58
C ALA A 31 24.72 -4.76 -4.85
N ASP A 32 25.22 -4.45 -6.05
CA ASP A 32 24.80 -5.16 -7.25
C ASP A 32 25.33 -6.61 -7.26
N ALA A 33 24.50 -7.54 -7.71
CA ALA A 33 24.84 -8.95 -7.89
C ALA A 33 24.63 -9.36 -9.35
N LEU A 34 25.70 -9.79 -10.01
CA LEU A 34 25.69 -10.19 -11.42
C LEU A 34 25.17 -11.62 -11.57
N ILE A 35 24.26 -11.84 -12.52
CA ILE A 35 23.89 -13.19 -12.97
C ILE A 35 25.09 -13.78 -13.72
N VAL A 36 25.76 -14.76 -13.11
CA VAL A 36 26.92 -15.47 -13.68
C VAL A 36 26.56 -16.79 -14.34
N GLY A 37 25.34 -17.28 -14.09
CA GLY A 37 24.79 -18.47 -14.71
C GLY A 37 23.29 -18.55 -14.48
N SER A 38 22.58 -19.28 -15.33
CA SER A 38 21.17 -19.59 -15.11
C SER A 38 20.83 -20.91 -15.76
N ASP A 39 20.01 -21.72 -15.10
CA ASP A 39 19.43 -22.91 -15.69
C ASP A 39 17.89 -22.82 -15.67
N VAL A 40 17.20 -23.94 -15.84
CA VAL A 40 15.73 -23.98 -15.85
C VAL A 40 15.10 -23.73 -14.46
N ALA A 41 15.84 -23.97 -13.38
CA ALA A 41 15.36 -23.91 -12.00
C ALA A 41 15.80 -22.64 -11.26
N GLU A 42 17.04 -22.18 -11.49
CA GLU A 42 17.67 -21.13 -10.70
C GLU A 42 18.55 -20.16 -11.49
N TYR A 43 18.77 -19.00 -10.89
CA TYR A 43 19.81 -18.03 -11.25
C TYR A 43 20.98 -18.20 -10.28
N MET A 44 22.20 -18.27 -10.82
CA MET A 44 23.43 -18.19 -10.05
C MET A 44 23.94 -16.75 -10.10
N LEU A 45 24.09 -16.13 -8.94
CA LEU A 45 24.47 -14.73 -8.80
C LEU A 45 25.80 -14.61 -8.06
N SER A 46 26.57 -13.59 -8.40
CA SER A 46 27.81 -13.22 -7.71
C SER A 46 27.79 -11.74 -7.37
N GLY A 47 28.00 -11.42 -6.10
CA GLY A 47 28.08 -10.04 -5.60
C GLY A 47 29.00 -9.93 -4.39
N ARG A 48 28.94 -8.80 -3.68
CA ARG A 48 29.79 -8.54 -2.51
C ARG A 48 29.67 -9.59 -1.39
N ASP A 49 28.50 -10.22 -1.27
CA ASP A 49 28.18 -11.22 -0.24
C ASP A 49 28.49 -12.66 -0.70
N GLY A 50 29.23 -12.81 -1.81
CA GLY A 50 29.67 -14.09 -2.36
C GLY A 50 28.80 -14.58 -3.51
N VAL A 51 28.85 -15.90 -3.75
CA VAL A 51 28.04 -16.59 -4.77
C VAL A 51 26.81 -17.19 -4.11
N PHE A 52 25.66 -17.05 -4.75
CA PHE A 52 24.39 -17.55 -4.24
C PHE A 52 23.44 -17.91 -5.39
N ALA A 53 22.52 -18.84 -5.12
CA ALA A 53 21.51 -19.28 -6.07
C ALA A 53 20.11 -18.81 -5.63
N VAL A 54 19.29 -18.39 -6.59
CA VAL A 54 17.89 -17.98 -6.37
C VAL A 54 16.98 -18.65 -7.39
N GLY A 55 15.92 -19.31 -6.93
CA GLY A 55 14.96 -19.99 -7.80
C GLY A 55 14.22 -19.00 -8.73
N ARG A 56 13.90 -19.41 -9.97
CA ARG A 56 13.31 -18.49 -10.97
C ARG A 56 11.89 -18.04 -10.63
N GLY A 57 11.11 -18.85 -9.91
CA GLY A 57 9.72 -18.53 -9.52
C GLY A 57 8.74 -18.30 -10.69
N GLY A 58 9.14 -18.51 -11.95
CA GLY A 58 8.30 -18.25 -13.11
C GLY A 58 9.09 -17.79 -14.32
N THR A 59 8.41 -17.14 -15.26
CA THR A 59 8.99 -16.69 -16.54
C THR A 59 9.56 -15.27 -16.51
N GLN A 60 9.37 -14.54 -15.42
CA GLN A 60 9.88 -13.16 -15.30
C GLN A 60 11.37 -13.15 -15.00
N SER A 61 12.10 -12.23 -15.64
CA SER A 61 13.49 -11.94 -15.29
C SER A 61 13.58 -11.34 -13.89
N LEU A 62 14.66 -11.64 -13.17
CA LEU A 62 15.03 -10.96 -11.93
C LEU A 62 15.92 -9.74 -12.18
N ALA A 63 16.38 -9.50 -13.41
CA ALA A 63 17.24 -8.36 -13.72
C ALA A 63 16.59 -7.03 -13.28
N GLY A 64 17.34 -6.23 -12.54
CA GLY A 64 16.92 -4.97 -11.93
C GLY A 64 16.13 -5.11 -10.62
N ASP A 65 15.72 -6.32 -10.22
CA ASP A 65 15.01 -6.53 -8.96
C ASP A 65 15.95 -6.34 -7.77
N VAL A 66 15.39 -5.87 -6.66
CA VAL A 66 16.08 -5.80 -5.37
C VAL A 66 15.60 -6.96 -4.49
N LEU A 67 16.54 -7.78 -4.05
CA LEU A 67 16.30 -8.96 -3.24
C LEU A 67 16.80 -8.77 -1.81
N LEU A 68 16.06 -9.26 -0.82
CA LEU A 68 16.61 -9.61 0.48
C LEU A 68 16.80 -11.12 0.55
N VAL A 69 18.05 -11.54 0.56
CA VAL A 69 18.43 -12.94 0.73
C VAL A 69 18.53 -13.24 2.21
N ASP A 70 17.91 -14.32 2.65
CA ASP A 70 17.87 -14.83 4.01
C ASP A 70 18.44 -16.26 3.99
N PRO A 71 19.78 -16.40 4.13
CA PRO A 71 20.47 -17.68 4.01
C PRO A 71 20.01 -18.69 5.08
N GLU A 72 19.72 -18.21 6.30
CA GLU A 72 19.30 -19.05 7.43
C GLU A 72 17.98 -19.78 7.12
N ASN A 73 17.05 -19.11 6.45
CA ASN A 73 15.76 -19.68 6.07
C ASN A 73 15.72 -20.19 4.62
N GLY A 74 16.85 -20.20 3.89
CA GLY A 74 16.95 -20.71 2.53
C GLY A 74 16.03 -20.01 1.53
N ARG A 75 15.85 -18.69 1.65
CA ARG A 75 14.89 -17.92 0.84
C ARG A 75 15.43 -16.55 0.41
N ALA A 76 14.88 -16.02 -0.68
CA ALA A 76 15.06 -14.65 -1.11
C ALA A 76 13.69 -13.99 -1.30
N GLU A 77 13.51 -12.83 -0.71
CA GLU A 77 12.34 -11.98 -0.91
C GLU A 77 12.63 -10.96 -2.01
N ARG A 78 11.79 -10.90 -3.05
CA ARG A 78 11.79 -9.82 -4.04
C ARG A 78 11.18 -8.58 -3.42
N ILE A 79 11.98 -7.78 -2.72
CA ILE A 79 11.54 -6.55 -2.07
C ILE A 79 10.99 -5.58 -3.12
N PHE A 80 11.78 -5.31 -4.17
CA PHE A 80 11.37 -4.46 -5.28
C PHE A 80 11.48 -5.19 -6.61
N ARG A 81 10.39 -5.15 -7.37
CA ARG A 81 10.37 -5.62 -8.76
C ARG A 81 10.62 -4.45 -9.69
N HIS A 82 11.60 -4.58 -10.59
CA HIS A 82 12.03 -3.48 -11.48
C HIS A 82 10.88 -2.95 -12.35
N GLY A 83 10.10 -3.86 -12.95
CA GLY A 83 8.97 -3.51 -13.82
C GLY A 83 7.66 -3.17 -13.09
N SER A 84 7.66 -3.14 -11.76
CA SER A 84 6.45 -2.94 -10.96
C SER A 84 6.37 -1.51 -10.42
N ARG A 85 5.21 -0.87 -10.62
CA ARG A 85 4.85 0.37 -9.90
C ARG A 85 4.29 0.10 -8.50
N HIS A 86 4.12 -1.16 -8.13
CA HIS A 86 3.56 -1.61 -6.86
C HIS A 86 4.64 -2.32 -6.06
N ASN A 87 5.50 -1.53 -5.42
CA ASN A 87 6.56 -1.98 -4.54
C ASN A 87 6.24 -1.44 -3.14
N THR A 88 6.08 -2.33 -2.15
CA THR A 88 5.63 -1.94 -0.80
C THR A 88 6.37 -2.72 0.26
N LEU A 89 6.94 -1.98 1.21
CA LEU A 89 7.64 -2.51 2.37
C LEU A 89 6.64 -2.80 3.49
N LEU A 90 6.67 -4.02 4.02
CA LEU A 90 5.95 -4.39 5.23
C LEU A 90 6.88 -4.18 6.44
N VAL A 91 6.78 -3.02 7.09
CA VAL A 91 7.74 -2.63 8.15
C VAL A 91 7.41 -3.20 9.52
N THR A 92 6.14 -3.53 9.76
CA THR A 92 5.72 -4.18 11.01
C THR A 92 4.35 -4.84 10.85
N GLU A 93 4.09 -5.89 11.63
CA GLU A 93 2.76 -6.49 11.74
C GLU A 93 2.05 -6.11 13.04
N ARG A 94 2.71 -5.33 13.92
CA ARG A 94 2.07 -4.78 15.12
C ARG A 94 1.19 -3.60 14.74
N CYS A 95 0.04 -3.49 15.38
CA CYS A 95 -0.89 -2.37 15.29
C CYS A 95 -1.49 -2.12 16.67
N ASP A 96 -1.85 -0.88 16.95
CA ASP A 96 -2.56 -0.47 18.16
C ASP A 96 -4.07 -0.27 17.94
N GLN A 97 -4.59 -0.69 16.78
CA GLN A 97 -6.01 -0.76 16.44
C GLN A 97 -6.42 -2.20 16.08
N LEU A 98 -7.71 -2.50 16.20
CA LEU A 98 -8.31 -3.80 15.89
C LEU A 98 -9.47 -3.63 14.90
N CYS A 99 -9.18 -2.98 13.78
CA CYS A 99 -10.17 -2.62 12.78
C CYS A 99 -11.02 -3.81 12.34
N VAL A 100 -12.34 -3.65 12.29
CA VAL A 100 -13.27 -4.76 12.02
C VAL A 100 -13.06 -5.41 10.65
N MET A 101 -12.49 -4.66 9.72
CA MET A 101 -12.18 -5.02 8.33
C MET A 101 -10.69 -5.30 8.07
N CYS A 102 -9.85 -5.37 9.11
CA CYS A 102 -8.40 -5.45 8.96
C CYS A 102 -7.99 -6.62 8.04
N SER A 103 -7.34 -6.30 6.92
CA SER A 103 -6.82 -7.27 5.95
C SER A 103 -5.58 -8.00 6.45
N GLN A 104 -4.85 -7.39 7.38
CA GLN A 104 -3.68 -7.95 8.04
C GLN A 104 -3.82 -7.88 9.57
N PRO A 105 -4.57 -8.81 10.18
CA PRO A 105 -4.77 -8.87 11.62
C PRO A 105 -3.47 -8.68 12.41
N PRO A 106 -3.43 -7.81 13.43
CA PRO A 106 -2.18 -7.46 14.10
C PRO A 106 -1.52 -8.67 14.77
N LYS A 107 -0.21 -8.78 14.63
CA LYS A 107 0.62 -9.74 15.38
C LYS A 107 1.27 -9.05 16.58
N LYS A 108 1.64 -9.85 17.59
CA LYS A 108 2.35 -9.34 18.77
C LYS A 108 3.85 -9.15 18.52
N THR A 109 4.39 -9.88 17.55
CA THR A 109 5.82 -9.91 17.22
C THR A 109 6.18 -8.83 16.20
N HIS A 110 7.37 -8.29 16.32
CA HIS A 110 8.00 -7.43 15.33
C HIS A 110 9.40 -7.98 15.04
N VAL A 111 9.76 -8.05 13.76
CA VAL A 111 11.11 -8.35 13.30
C VAL A 111 11.61 -7.07 12.67
N ASP A 112 12.65 -6.48 13.26
CA ASP A 112 13.26 -5.27 12.73
C ASP A 112 14.00 -5.59 11.42
N ARG A 113 13.58 -4.92 10.35
CA ARG A 113 14.14 -5.04 9.00
C ARG A 113 14.49 -3.68 8.41
N PHE A 114 14.45 -2.60 9.20
CA PHE A 114 14.59 -1.23 8.68
C PHE A 114 15.94 -1.00 7.98
N ALA A 115 17.03 -1.57 8.50
CA ALA A 115 18.34 -1.47 7.86
C ALA A 115 18.35 -2.10 6.44
N TYR A 116 17.74 -3.27 6.28
CA TYR A 116 17.61 -3.90 4.96
C TYR A 116 16.68 -3.10 4.04
N PHE A 117 15.61 -2.52 4.59
CA PHE A 117 14.69 -1.71 3.82
C PHE A 117 15.30 -0.38 3.36
N GLU A 118 16.13 0.26 4.19
CA GLU A 118 16.90 1.45 3.80
C GLU A 118 17.83 1.10 2.62
N GLU A 119 18.62 0.03 2.74
CA GLU A 119 19.50 -0.43 1.65
C GLU A 119 18.72 -0.74 0.37
N ALA A 120 17.57 -1.40 0.49
CA ALA A 120 16.72 -1.67 -0.66
C ALA A 120 16.23 -0.37 -1.33
N CYS A 121 15.82 0.63 -0.55
CA CYS A 121 15.39 1.94 -1.06
C CYS A 121 16.50 2.63 -1.86
N LEU A 122 17.75 2.55 -1.39
CA LEU A 122 18.91 3.11 -2.09
C LEU A 122 19.16 2.44 -3.45
N LEU A 123 18.87 1.15 -3.56
CA LEU A 123 19.03 0.36 -4.78
C LEU A 123 17.83 0.44 -5.74
N SER A 124 16.69 1.00 -5.29
CA SER A 124 15.46 1.08 -6.08
C SER A 124 15.67 1.79 -7.43
N ALA A 125 14.80 1.49 -8.40
CA ALA A 125 14.84 2.14 -9.71
C ALA A 125 14.69 3.66 -9.59
N LYS A 126 15.21 4.40 -10.58
CA LYS A 126 15.08 5.86 -10.63
C LYS A 126 13.60 6.29 -10.59
N ASP A 127 13.32 7.39 -9.88
CA ASP A 127 11.99 8.00 -9.76
C ASP A 127 10.91 7.05 -9.18
N SER A 128 11.34 6.07 -8.36
CA SER A 128 10.44 5.10 -7.72
C SER A 128 9.58 5.75 -6.64
N VAL A 129 8.32 5.31 -6.54
CA VAL A 129 7.47 5.58 -5.37
C VAL A 129 7.31 4.28 -4.57
N ILE A 130 7.83 4.27 -3.35
CA ILE A 130 7.87 3.10 -2.49
C ILE A 130 6.72 3.18 -1.48
N GLY A 131 5.86 2.16 -1.47
CA GLY A 131 4.84 2.00 -0.44
C GLY A 131 5.48 1.60 0.89
N ILE A 132 5.03 2.17 2.00
CA ILE A 132 5.33 1.67 3.34
C ILE A 132 4.00 1.29 3.99
N SER A 133 3.90 0.06 4.45
CA SER A 133 2.69 -0.51 5.05
C SER A 133 3.04 -1.39 6.24
N GLY A 134 2.02 -1.85 6.95
CA GLY A 134 2.17 -2.66 8.14
C GLY A 134 0.86 -2.79 8.90
N GLY A 135 0.98 -3.19 10.17
CA GLY A 135 -0.06 -2.92 11.15
C GLY A 135 -0.16 -1.40 11.42
N GLU A 136 0.84 -0.84 12.11
CA GLU A 136 1.01 0.61 12.26
C GLU A 136 2.50 1.00 12.20
N PRO A 137 2.99 1.54 11.07
CA PRO A 137 4.40 1.94 10.93
C PRO A 137 4.89 2.94 11.96
N THR A 138 4.06 3.88 12.41
CA THR A 138 4.48 4.94 13.35
C THR A 138 4.61 4.46 14.80
N LEU A 139 4.36 3.18 15.09
CA LEU A 139 4.84 2.52 16.32
C LEU A 139 6.37 2.46 16.39
N TYR A 140 7.04 2.49 15.23
CA TYR A 140 8.50 2.48 15.05
C TYR A 140 8.93 3.78 14.37
N LYS A 141 8.44 4.91 14.90
CA LYS A 141 8.54 6.22 14.26
C LYS A 141 9.99 6.64 14.00
N GLU A 142 10.90 6.39 14.93
CA GLU A 142 12.30 6.79 14.80
C GLU A 142 13.02 5.99 13.71
N GLU A 143 12.78 4.68 13.63
CA GLU A 143 13.28 3.82 12.56
C GLU A 143 12.71 4.22 11.19
N LEU A 144 11.40 4.48 11.13
CA LEU A 144 10.72 4.92 9.92
C LEU A 144 11.27 6.27 9.42
N PHE A 145 11.39 7.25 10.32
CA PHE A 145 11.88 8.57 9.97
C PHE A 145 13.36 8.53 9.55
N ARG A 146 14.20 7.74 10.22
CA ARG A 146 15.59 7.55 9.79
C ARG A 146 15.69 6.96 8.38
N LEU A 147 14.93 5.90 8.09
CA LEU A 147 14.91 5.29 6.75
C LEU A 147 14.56 6.33 5.68
N ILE A 148 13.52 7.13 5.94
CA ILE A 148 13.06 8.19 5.04
C ILE A 148 14.14 9.26 4.83
N GLU A 149 14.70 9.78 5.93
CA GLU A 149 15.69 10.85 5.91
C GLU A 149 16.95 10.41 5.16
N ARG A 150 17.45 9.20 5.46
CA ARG A 150 18.63 8.63 4.79
C ARG A 150 18.38 8.35 3.31
N THR A 151 17.20 7.84 2.97
CA THR A 151 16.84 7.64 1.57
C THR A 151 16.77 8.99 0.85
N ALA A 152 16.11 9.99 1.40
CA ALA A 152 15.97 11.29 0.75
C ALA A 152 17.30 12.05 0.60
N GLU A 153 18.25 11.83 1.52
CA GLU A 153 19.61 12.40 1.45
C GLU A 153 20.39 11.86 0.24
N VAL A 154 20.28 10.56 -0.04
CA VAL A 154 21.04 9.89 -1.12
C VAL A 154 20.26 9.80 -2.43
N ARG A 155 18.94 9.64 -2.35
CA ARG A 155 18.00 9.38 -3.44
C ARG A 155 16.80 10.33 -3.36
N PRO A 156 17.00 11.64 -3.61
CA PRO A 156 15.91 12.62 -3.57
C PRO A 156 14.84 12.40 -4.66
N ASP A 157 15.15 11.58 -5.67
CA ASP A 157 14.21 11.14 -6.71
C ASP A 157 13.18 10.11 -6.20
N VAL A 158 13.52 9.36 -5.15
CA VAL A 158 12.64 8.33 -4.59
C VAL A 158 11.57 8.99 -3.71
N GLY A 159 10.32 8.62 -3.93
CA GLY A 159 9.19 9.07 -3.14
C GLY A 159 8.59 7.96 -2.27
N PHE A 160 7.78 8.34 -1.29
CA PHE A 160 7.11 7.39 -0.39
C PHE A 160 5.59 7.55 -0.36
N HIS A 161 4.88 6.44 -0.29
CA HIS A 161 3.45 6.42 0.06
C HIS A 161 3.26 5.58 1.33
N ILE A 162 2.99 6.24 2.46
CA ILE A 162 3.07 5.62 3.79
C ILE A 162 1.66 5.45 4.36
N LEU A 163 1.25 4.21 4.59
CA LEU A 163 -0.01 3.89 5.23
C LEU A 163 0.14 3.93 6.75
N SER A 164 -0.64 4.78 7.42
CA SER A 164 -0.67 4.90 8.88
C SER A 164 -2.09 5.15 9.36
N ASN A 165 -2.45 4.63 10.53
CA ASN A 165 -3.68 4.91 11.25
C ASN A 165 -3.69 6.32 11.90
N GLY A 166 -2.60 7.06 11.78
CA GLY A 166 -2.49 8.45 12.23
C GLY A 166 -2.48 8.64 13.74
N GLN A 167 -2.25 7.61 14.55
CA GLN A 167 -2.41 7.71 16.01
C GLN A 167 -1.20 8.35 16.71
N HIS A 168 -0.02 8.36 16.09
CA HIS A 168 1.22 8.69 16.78
C HIS A 168 1.83 10.07 16.45
N PHE A 169 1.15 10.94 15.68
CA PHE A 169 1.69 12.27 15.32
C PHE A 169 1.51 13.33 16.42
N THR A 170 2.60 13.81 17.02
CA THR A 170 2.59 14.80 18.11
C THR A 170 3.11 16.15 17.64
N ALA A 171 2.93 17.19 18.47
CA ALA A 171 3.42 18.54 18.16
C ALA A 171 4.95 18.58 17.94
N ASP A 172 5.70 17.68 18.57
CA ASP A 172 7.16 17.59 18.43
C ASP A 172 7.58 17.12 17.03
N ASP A 173 6.70 16.44 16.30
CA ASP A 173 6.98 15.98 14.94
C ASP A 173 6.96 17.12 13.91
N ILE A 174 6.35 18.28 14.23
CA ILE A 174 6.06 19.33 13.24
C ILE A 174 7.32 19.85 12.56
N GLU A 175 8.36 20.19 13.32
CA GLU A 175 9.58 20.75 12.73
C GLU A 175 10.37 19.71 11.96
N ARG A 176 10.33 18.44 12.39
CA ARG A 176 10.96 17.33 11.66
C ARG A 176 10.26 17.08 10.33
N LEU A 177 8.93 16.98 10.34
CA LEU A 177 8.11 16.74 9.15
C LEU A 177 8.13 17.90 8.13
N ARG A 178 8.56 19.11 8.52
CA ARG A 178 8.77 20.23 7.59
C ARG A 178 10.06 20.14 6.77
N GLN A 179 10.98 19.26 7.16
CA GLN A 179 12.27 19.15 6.49
C GLN A 179 12.10 18.69 5.03
N PRO A 180 13.02 19.07 4.12
CA PRO A 180 12.94 18.71 2.71
C PRO A 180 12.79 17.20 2.43
N ALA A 181 13.33 16.35 3.31
CA ALA A 181 13.21 14.90 3.23
C ALA A 181 11.76 14.40 3.18
N TYR A 182 10.80 15.18 3.71
CA TYR A 182 9.39 14.80 3.78
C TYR A 182 8.53 15.39 2.65
N ARG A 183 9.12 16.06 1.65
CA ARG A 183 8.36 16.68 0.55
C ARG A 183 7.87 15.69 -0.49
N ASN A 184 8.66 14.66 -0.77
CA ASN A 184 8.33 13.64 -1.77
C ASN A 184 7.61 12.43 -1.14
N MET A 185 6.64 12.67 -0.26
CA MET A 185 5.83 11.59 0.30
C MET A 185 4.38 11.98 0.49
N ILE A 186 3.53 10.97 0.60
CA ILE A 186 2.11 11.11 0.94
C ILE A 186 1.80 10.14 2.08
N TRP A 187 1.10 10.64 3.10
CA TRP A 187 0.56 9.85 4.19
C TRP A 187 -0.86 9.39 3.85
N GLY A 188 -1.05 8.09 3.68
CA GLY A 188 -2.36 7.47 3.55
C GLY A 188 -2.97 7.24 4.93
N ILE A 189 -3.91 8.09 5.33
CA ILE A 189 -4.48 8.10 6.69
C ILE A 189 -6.00 7.82 6.64
N PRO A 190 -6.51 6.85 7.41
CA PRO A 190 -7.91 6.52 7.38
C PRO A 190 -8.77 7.46 8.22
N LEU A 191 -9.99 7.73 7.77
CA LEU A 191 -11.09 8.27 8.58
C LEU A 191 -12.38 7.57 8.17
N TYR A 192 -12.97 6.79 9.07
CA TYR A 192 -14.09 5.90 8.74
C TYR A 192 -15.48 6.44 9.02
N ALA A 193 -15.61 7.50 9.81
CA ALA A 193 -16.88 8.07 10.22
C ALA A 193 -16.73 9.55 10.62
N PRO A 194 -17.82 10.34 10.59
CA PRO A 194 -17.82 11.75 11.00
C PRO A 194 -17.93 11.96 12.52
N ASN A 195 -17.92 10.90 13.33
CA ASN A 195 -18.08 10.98 14.77
C ASN A 195 -17.30 9.86 15.48
N ALA A 196 -16.96 10.10 16.74
CA ALA A 196 -16.16 9.19 17.55
C ALA A 196 -16.81 7.83 17.79
N PRO A 197 -18.10 7.72 18.20
CA PRO A 197 -18.71 6.42 18.49
C PRO A 197 -18.57 5.41 17.33
N LEU A 198 -18.93 5.82 16.12
CA LEU A 198 -18.87 4.93 14.96
C LEU A 198 -17.42 4.67 14.51
N HIS A 199 -16.56 5.70 14.53
CA HIS A 199 -15.17 5.56 14.14
C HIS A 199 -14.43 4.57 15.06
N ASP A 200 -14.56 4.76 16.36
CA ASP A 200 -13.86 4.01 17.40
C ASP A 200 -14.35 2.56 17.46
N GLU A 201 -15.64 2.33 17.20
CA GLU A 201 -16.20 0.99 16.99
C GLU A 201 -15.56 0.29 15.79
N ILE A 202 -15.47 0.98 14.64
CA ILE A 202 -14.88 0.42 13.42
C ILE A 202 -13.41 0.05 13.63
N VAL A 203 -12.63 0.88 14.33
CA VAL A 203 -11.19 0.63 14.57
C VAL A 203 -10.91 -0.18 15.83
N GLY A 204 -11.93 -0.50 16.63
CA GLY A 204 -11.80 -1.28 17.86
C GLY A 204 -10.89 -0.62 18.91
N LYS A 205 -10.90 0.71 18.99
CA LYS A 205 -10.04 1.49 19.90
C LYS A 205 -10.78 2.75 20.37
N ALA A 206 -10.98 2.90 21.67
CA ALA A 206 -11.55 4.10 22.26
C ALA A 206 -10.63 5.32 22.05
N ASP A 207 -11.23 6.49 21.89
CA ASP A 207 -10.58 7.80 21.69
C ASP A 207 -9.74 7.91 20.40
N ALA A 208 -9.80 6.90 19.52
CA ALA A 208 -9.01 6.87 18.29
C ALA A 208 -9.38 8.02 17.34
N TYR A 209 -10.66 8.39 17.29
CA TYR A 209 -11.17 9.51 16.51
C TYR A 209 -10.62 10.85 17.03
N ALA A 210 -10.75 11.11 18.33
CA ALA A 210 -10.29 12.36 18.93
C ALA A 210 -8.77 12.53 18.72
N ARG A 211 -8.01 11.46 18.98
CA ARG A 211 -6.57 11.43 18.75
C ARG A 211 -6.19 11.65 17.28
N LEU A 212 -6.95 11.07 16.35
CA LEU A 212 -6.73 11.25 14.92
C LEU A 212 -6.95 12.70 14.47
N LEU A 213 -7.95 13.40 15.04
CA LEU A 213 -8.17 14.82 14.73
C LEU A 213 -7.01 15.72 15.17
N GLU A 214 -6.41 15.44 16.34
CA GLU A 214 -5.19 16.11 16.78
C GLU A 214 -4.02 15.85 15.83
N SER A 215 -3.85 14.60 15.38
CA SER A 215 -2.83 14.25 14.40
C SER A 215 -3.03 14.96 13.06
N PHE A 216 -4.28 15.13 12.59
CA PHE A 216 -4.54 15.95 11.40
C PHE A 216 -4.12 17.40 11.60
N ALA A 217 -4.31 17.98 12.79
CA ALA A 217 -3.82 19.33 13.09
C ALA A 217 -2.28 19.41 13.06
N VAL A 218 -1.58 18.40 13.57
CA VAL A 218 -0.12 18.29 13.49
C VAL A 218 0.35 18.22 12.03
N LEU A 219 -0.22 17.30 11.26
CA LEU A 219 0.14 17.10 9.85
C LEU A 219 -0.15 18.34 9.00
N MET A 220 -1.28 18.99 9.24
CA MET A 220 -1.63 20.27 8.60
C MET A 220 -0.58 21.35 8.93
N ARG A 221 -0.19 21.50 10.20
CA ARG A 221 0.83 22.49 10.63
C ARG A 221 2.22 22.17 10.09
N ALA A 222 2.52 20.90 9.86
CA ALA A 222 3.76 20.45 9.25
C ALA A 222 3.79 20.65 7.72
N GLY A 223 2.64 20.92 7.09
CA GLY A 223 2.53 20.95 5.63
C GLY A 223 2.64 19.55 5.01
N ALA A 224 2.32 18.50 5.76
CA ALA A 224 2.36 17.13 5.28
C ALA A 224 1.27 16.87 4.25
N ARG A 225 1.62 16.11 3.22
CA ARG A 225 0.70 15.69 2.15
C ARG A 225 -0.07 14.46 2.61
N VAL A 226 -1.40 14.53 2.58
CA VAL A 226 -2.28 13.46 3.11
C VAL A 226 -3.23 12.97 2.03
N GLU A 227 -3.23 11.66 1.79
CA GLU A 227 -4.35 10.95 1.16
C GLU A 227 -5.28 10.48 2.28
N LEU A 228 -6.50 11.01 2.32
CA LEU A 228 -7.51 10.52 3.24
C LEU A 228 -8.13 9.24 2.69
N ARG A 229 -8.29 8.21 3.53
CA ARG A 229 -8.78 6.90 3.09
C ARG A 229 -10.04 6.50 3.86
N THR A 230 -11.03 5.96 3.17
CA THR A 230 -12.24 5.45 3.83
C THR A 230 -12.62 4.13 3.18
N VAL A 231 -12.50 3.02 3.91
CA VAL A 231 -13.06 1.74 3.48
C VAL A 231 -14.58 1.82 3.66
N LEU A 232 -15.31 1.50 2.59
CA LEU A 232 -16.75 1.44 2.60
C LEU A 232 -17.21 0.18 3.34
N LEU A 233 -18.02 0.37 4.36
CA LEU A 233 -18.54 -0.69 5.22
C LEU A 233 -20.04 -0.48 5.44
N SER A 234 -20.79 -1.56 5.63
CA SER A 234 -22.23 -1.46 5.94
C SER A 234 -22.53 -0.55 7.15
N PRO A 235 -21.72 -0.51 8.23
CA PRO A 235 -21.93 0.43 9.33
C PRO A 235 -21.70 1.91 8.98
N ASN A 236 -20.86 2.23 7.99
CA ASN A 236 -20.49 3.62 7.71
C ASN A 236 -21.10 4.22 6.44
N VAL A 237 -21.63 3.42 5.51
CA VAL A 237 -22.12 3.92 4.21
C VAL A 237 -23.19 4.99 4.36
N ALA A 238 -24.14 4.84 5.28
CA ALA A 238 -25.19 5.83 5.53
C ALA A 238 -24.64 7.17 6.08
N SER A 239 -23.45 7.14 6.68
CA SER A 239 -22.79 8.34 7.23
C SER A 239 -21.88 9.04 6.22
N LEU A 240 -21.67 8.46 5.04
CA LEU A 240 -20.68 8.93 4.07
C LEU A 240 -20.92 10.37 3.58
N PRO A 241 -22.17 10.83 3.33
CA PRO A 241 -22.39 12.24 2.99
C PRO A 241 -22.08 13.19 4.15
N MET A 242 -22.31 12.76 5.39
CA MET A 242 -21.94 13.55 6.57
C MET A 242 -20.42 13.61 6.75
N LEU A 243 -19.72 12.50 6.48
CA LEU A 243 -18.27 12.47 6.42
C LEU A 243 -17.72 13.40 5.34
N ALA A 244 -18.30 13.42 4.14
CA ALA A 244 -17.91 14.36 3.09
C ALA A 244 -18.05 15.83 3.52
N ARG A 245 -19.15 16.18 4.21
CA ARG A 245 -19.32 17.53 4.79
C ARG A 245 -18.28 17.85 5.85
N PHE A 246 -17.92 16.88 6.69
CA PHE A 246 -16.85 17.05 7.68
C PHE A 246 -15.50 17.30 6.99
N ILE A 247 -15.13 16.45 6.04
CA ILE A 247 -13.87 16.53 5.30
C ILE A 247 -13.74 17.88 4.60
N THR A 248 -14.76 18.28 3.83
CA THR A 248 -14.73 19.54 3.07
C THR A 248 -14.71 20.79 3.95
N ARG A 249 -15.13 20.69 5.21
CA ARG A 249 -15.11 21.81 6.17
C ARG A 249 -13.82 21.87 6.99
N HIS A 250 -13.25 20.72 7.35
CA HIS A 250 -12.20 20.64 8.37
C HIS A 250 -10.86 20.10 7.84
N LEU A 251 -10.88 19.35 6.75
CA LEU A 251 -9.71 18.65 6.20
C LEU A 251 -9.40 19.13 4.77
N GLY A 252 -9.59 20.41 4.48
CA GLY A 252 -9.32 20.98 3.15
C GLY A 252 -7.85 20.95 2.69
N PHE A 253 -6.92 20.50 3.56
CA PHE A 253 -5.50 20.37 3.25
C PHE A 253 -5.11 19.02 2.63
N ILE A 254 -6.03 18.03 2.63
CA ILE A 254 -5.75 16.72 2.05
C ILE A 254 -5.60 16.84 0.53
N GLU A 255 -4.75 15.99 -0.07
CA GLU A 255 -4.54 15.96 -1.52
C GLU A 255 -5.69 15.26 -2.25
N CYS A 256 -6.21 14.20 -1.65
CA CYS A 256 -7.34 13.45 -2.18
C CYS A 256 -8.03 12.64 -1.09
N TRP A 257 -9.28 12.27 -1.36
CA TRP A 257 -10.06 11.34 -0.58
C TRP A 257 -10.33 10.06 -1.39
N SER A 258 -9.70 8.97 -0.97
CA SER A 258 -9.86 7.65 -1.56
C SER A 258 -10.92 6.86 -0.80
N ILE A 259 -12.10 6.71 -1.42
CA ILE A 259 -13.16 5.82 -0.95
C ILE A 259 -12.89 4.43 -1.54
N MET A 260 -12.82 3.42 -0.68
CA MET A 260 -12.29 2.11 -1.05
C MET A 260 -13.33 1.00 -0.84
N GLN A 261 -13.46 0.11 -1.81
CA GLN A 261 -14.18 -1.15 -1.62
C GLN A 261 -13.40 -2.14 -0.74
N LEU A 262 -14.16 -3.00 -0.05
CA LEU A 262 -13.67 -3.94 0.95
C LEU A 262 -12.93 -5.14 0.33
N GLU A 263 -11.77 -5.49 0.88
CA GLU A 263 -10.96 -6.67 0.51
C GLU A 263 -11.39 -7.89 1.35
N ASN A 264 -11.70 -9.03 0.72
CA ASN A 264 -12.18 -10.25 1.42
C ASN A 264 -11.04 -11.06 2.06
N ILE A 265 -10.33 -10.48 3.03
CA ILE A 265 -9.19 -11.14 3.69
C ILE A 265 -9.12 -10.75 5.17
N GLY A 266 -8.25 -11.40 5.94
CA GLY A 266 -8.07 -11.10 7.36
C GLY A 266 -9.38 -11.22 8.15
N PHE A 267 -9.67 -10.23 8.99
CA PHE A 267 -10.91 -10.19 9.75
C PHE A 267 -12.15 -9.97 8.87
N ALA A 268 -12.03 -9.27 7.75
CA ALA A 268 -13.15 -8.98 6.85
C ALA A 268 -13.75 -10.25 6.25
N LYS A 269 -12.92 -11.27 5.96
CA LYS A 269 -13.38 -12.56 5.41
C LYS A 269 -14.47 -13.21 6.27
N ASN A 270 -14.28 -13.24 7.58
CA ASN A 270 -15.22 -13.87 8.53
C ASN A 270 -16.42 -12.97 8.86
N ARG A 271 -16.44 -11.72 8.36
CA ARG A 271 -17.46 -10.70 8.64
C ARG A 271 -18.07 -10.13 7.36
N TRP A 272 -17.84 -10.77 6.22
CA TRP A 272 -18.16 -10.22 4.90
C TRP A 272 -19.63 -9.84 4.75
N SER A 273 -20.55 -10.73 5.15
CA SER A 273 -22.00 -10.48 5.08
C SER A 273 -22.44 -9.23 5.87
N ASN A 274 -21.69 -8.88 6.92
CA ASN A 274 -22.03 -7.79 7.82
C ASN A 274 -21.31 -6.49 7.45
N LEU A 275 -20.20 -6.57 6.71
CA LEU A 275 -19.35 -5.43 6.39
C LEU A 275 -19.42 -5.00 4.93
N TYR A 276 -19.65 -5.93 4.00
CA TYR A 276 -19.60 -5.64 2.58
C TYR A 276 -20.82 -4.84 2.10
N VAL A 277 -20.57 -3.83 1.28
CA VAL A 277 -21.59 -3.00 0.64
C VAL A 277 -21.63 -3.32 -0.86
N ASP A 278 -22.75 -3.86 -1.34
CA ASP A 278 -23.01 -3.98 -2.77
C ASP A 278 -23.40 -2.61 -3.36
N HIS A 279 -22.39 -1.83 -3.74
CA HIS A 279 -22.56 -0.47 -4.27
C HIS A 279 -23.36 -0.42 -5.57
N ARG A 280 -23.50 -1.53 -6.30
CA ARG A 280 -24.36 -1.60 -7.51
C ARG A 280 -25.82 -1.37 -7.17
N ARG A 281 -26.24 -1.81 -5.98
CA ARG A 281 -27.60 -1.64 -5.47
C ARG A 281 -27.77 -0.34 -4.69
N HIS A 282 -26.70 0.12 -4.05
CA HIS A 282 -26.72 1.25 -3.12
C HIS A 282 -25.58 2.24 -3.39
N PHE A 283 -25.66 2.95 -4.52
CA PHE A 283 -24.67 3.98 -4.87
C PHE A 283 -25.04 5.40 -4.38
N GLY A 284 -26.28 5.63 -3.93
CA GLY A 284 -26.79 6.98 -3.61
C GLY A 284 -25.96 7.73 -2.56
N GLU A 285 -25.60 7.08 -1.45
CA GLU A 285 -24.76 7.69 -0.40
C GLU A 285 -23.33 7.98 -0.90
N ILE A 286 -22.82 7.12 -1.79
CA ILE A 286 -21.49 7.28 -2.42
C ILE A 286 -21.52 8.49 -3.36
N ALA A 287 -22.52 8.57 -4.23
CA ALA A 287 -22.74 9.71 -5.12
C ALA A 287 -22.86 11.02 -4.34
N ALA A 288 -23.73 11.08 -3.33
CA ALA A 288 -23.91 12.28 -2.52
C ALA A 288 -22.63 12.73 -1.81
N ALA A 289 -21.81 11.78 -1.34
CA ALA A 289 -20.50 12.08 -0.76
C ALA A 289 -19.51 12.61 -1.80
N ILE A 290 -19.43 11.98 -2.98
CA ILE A 290 -18.58 12.43 -4.10
C ILE A 290 -18.98 13.85 -4.53
N ASP A 291 -20.26 14.08 -4.79
CA ASP A 291 -20.78 15.36 -5.28
C ASP A 291 -20.46 16.47 -4.27
N THR A 292 -20.64 16.20 -2.97
CA THR A 292 -20.29 17.13 -1.88
C THR A 292 -18.81 17.49 -1.89
N ALA A 293 -17.94 16.49 -2.04
CA ALA A 293 -16.49 16.70 -2.09
C ALA A 293 -16.05 17.48 -3.34
N GLN A 294 -16.57 17.12 -4.51
CA GLN A 294 -16.26 17.79 -5.78
C GLN A 294 -16.74 19.25 -5.81
N MET A 295 -17.92 19.55 -5.27
CA MET A 295 -18.42 20.92 -5.13
C MET A 295 -17.50 21.81 -4.28
N ARG A 296 -16.62 21.22 -3.47
CA ARG A 296 -15.64 21.92 -2.63
C ARG A 296 -14.19 21.68 -3.08
N HIS A 297 -14.01 21.19 -4.31
CA HIS A 297 -12.70 20.93 -4.92
C HIS A 297 -11.81 19.94 -4.15
N VAL A 298 -12.40 19.05 -3.34
CA VAL A 298 -11.67 17.92 -2.73
C VAL A 298 -11.63 16.79 -3.77
N PRO A 299 -10.45 16.39 -4.28
CA PRO A 299 -10.35 15.32 -5.26
C PRO A 299 -10.79 13.98 -4.65
N VAL A 300 -11.61 13.22 -5.37
CA VAL A 300 -12.08 11.89 -4.94
C VAL A 300 -11.59 10.80 -5.88
N ARG A 301 -11.27 9.64 -5.30
CA ARG A 301 -10.98 8.40 -6.03
C ARG A 301 -11.78 7.24 -5.45
N LEU A 302 -12.22 6.35 -6.32
CA LEU A 302 -12.94 5.12 -6.01
C LEU A 302 -12.00 3.93 -6.19
N PHE A 303 -11.36 3.49 -5.11
CA PHE A 303 -10.43 2.37 -5.15
C PHE A 303 -11.14 1.04 -4.98
N ASN A 304 -10.71 0.04 -5.75
CA ASN A 304 -11.20 -1.33 -5.73
C ASN A 304 -12.64 -1.47 -6.25
N PHE A 305 -13.14 -0.48 -6.98
CA PHE A 305 -14.42 -0.53 -7.68
C PHE A 305 -14.18 -0.95 -9.13
N PRO A 306 -14.72 -2.09 -9.60
CA PRO A 306 -14.73 -2.40 -11.03
C PRO A 306 -15.50 -1.31 -11.79
N ARG A 307 -14.93 -0.73 -12.86
CA ARG A 307 -15.51 0.43 -13.57
C ARG A 307 -16.93 0.19 -14.07
N CYS A 308 -17.21 -1.02 -14.56
CA CYS A 308 -18.56 -1.42 -15.00
C CYS A 308 -19.63 -1.41 -13.90
N THR A 309 -19.23 -1.46 -12.63
CA THR A 309 -20.14 -1.44 -11.48
C THR A 309 -20.40 -0.04 -10.93
N VAL A 310 -19.74 0.97 -11.50
CA VAL A 310 -19.87 2.40 -11.13
C VAL A 310 -20.77 3.09 -12.16
N PRO A 311 -21.72 3.96 -11.76
CA PRO A 311 -22.55 4.72 -12.70
C PRO A 311 -21.69 5.59 -13.61
N ALA A 312 -22.10 5.77 -14.87
CA ALA A 312 -21.29 6.39 -15.92
C ALA A 312 -20.63 7.72 -15.51
N ASN A 313 -21.39 8.61 -14.85
CA ASN A 313 -20.93 9.93 -14.41
C ASN A 313 -19.78 9.90 -13.38
N TYR A 314 -19.54 8.76 -12.73
CA TYR A 314 -18.52 8.61 -11.68
C TYR A 314 -17.38 7.68 -12.09
N ARG A 315 -17.43 7.06 -13.27
CA ARG A 315 -16.47 6.02 -13.68
C ARG A 315 -15.03 6.52 -13.72
N ASP A 316 -14.82 7.76 -14.16
CA ASP A 316 -13.48 8.34 -14.26
C ASP A 316 -12.79 8.53 -12.89
N LEU A 317 -13.54 8.41 -11.80
CA LEU A 317 -13.01 8.40 -10.44
C LEU A 317 -12.46 7.03 -10.02
N ALA A 318 -12.72 5.95 -10.79
CA ALA A 318 -12.34 4.58 -10.46
C ALA A 318 -11.14 4.10 -11.30
N PRO A 319 -9.88 4.37 -10.86
CA PRO A 319 -8.68 3.90 -11.54
C PRO A 319 -8.39 2.42 -11.27
N ALA A 320 -7.41 1.87 -11.98
CA ALA A 320 -6.81 0.57 -11.67
C ALA A 320 -5.99 0.63 -10.37
N SER A 321 -6.66 0.46 -9.22
CA SER A 321 -6.06 0.65 -7.89
C SER A 321 -5.62 -0.65 -7.20
N ILE A 322 -5.93 -1.82 -7.75
CA ILE A 322 -5.51 -3.12 -7.18
C ILE A 322 -4.20 -3.53 -7.84
N SER A 323 -3.20 -3.87 -7.02
CA SER A 323 -1.89 -4.32 -7.50
C SER A 323 -2.03 -5.54 -8.42
N ASP A 324 -1.19 -5.59 -9.46
CA ASP A 324 -1.12 -6.63 -10.48
C ASP A 324 -1.20 -8.05 -9.92
N TRP A 325 -0.43 -8.33 -8.86
CA TRP A 325 -0.35 -9.66 -8.25
C TRP A 325 -1.59 -10.05 -7.42
N LYS A 326 -2.44 -9.08 -7.06
CA LYS A 326 -3.69 -9.26 -6.30
C LYS A 326 -4.94 -9.21 -7.18
N ARG A 327 -4.81 -9.00 -8.49
CA ARG A 327 -5.95 -8.62 -9.34
C ARG A 327 -6.40 -9.78 -10.23
N LYS A 328 -7.71 -10.07 -10.21
CA LYS A 328 -8.40 -10.92 -11.20
C LYS A 328 -9.53 -10.18 -11.91
N TYR A 329 -9.96 -10.73 -13.03
CA TYR A 329 -11.12 -10.28 -13.79
C TYR A 329 -12.11 -11.44 -13.94
N ALA A 330 -13.40 -11.11 -14.06
CA ALA A 330 -14.42 -12.09 -14.41
C ALA A 330 -14.15 -12.66 -15.81
N PRO A 331 -14.55 -13.92 -16.12
CA PRO A 331 -14.49 -14.44 -17.50
C PRO A 331 -15.20 -13.54 -18.51
N ALA A 332 -16.33 -12.93 -18.12
CA ALA A 332 -17.06 -11.99 -18.96
C ALA A 332 -16.23 -10.77 -19.38
N CYS A 333 -15.18 -10.39 -18.64
CA CYS A 333 -14.32 -9.26 -18.98
C CYS A 333 -13.33 -9.54 -20.13
N GLU A 334 -13.36 -10.73 -20.73
CA GLU A 334 -12.62 -11.01 -21.95
C GLU A 334 -13.14 -10.11 -23.09
N GLY A 335 -12.24 -9.33 -23.71
CA GLY A 335 -12.59 -8.34 -24.74
C GLY A 335 -13.14 -7.00 -24.21
N CYS A 336 -13.18 -6.77 -22.90
CA CYS A 336 -13.60 -5.48 -22.32
C CYS A 336 -12.62 -4.35 -22.67
N ASN A 337 -13.13 -3.24 -23.21
CA ASN A 337 -12.29 -2.12 -23.67
C ASN A 337 -11.67 -1.33 -22.50
N GLU A 338 -12.35 -1.31 -21.36
CA GLU A 338 -11.92 -0.59 -20.16
C GLU A 338 -11.05 -1.44 -19.22
N ARG A 339 -10.66 -2.67 -19.64
CA ARG A 339 -10.01 -3.66 -18.75
C ARG A 339 -8.71 -3.13 -18.13
N GLU A 340 -7.86 -2.47 -18.92
CA GLU A 340 -6.56 -1.97 -18.46
C GLU A 340 -6.70 -0.84 -17.43
N ALA A 341 -7.69 0.03 -17.59
CA ALA A 341 -8.00 1.12 -16.66
C ALA A 341 -8.80 0.66 -15.43
N CYS A 342 -9.31 -0.57 -15.43
CA CYS A 342 -10.17 -1.09 -14.39
C CYS A 342 -9.39 -1.75 -13.24
N ALA A 343 -9.83 -1.52 -12.01
CA ALA A 343 -9.31 -2.19 -10.83
C ALA A 343 -9.55 -3.72 -10.84
N GLY A 344 -10.54 -4.20 -11.59
CA GLY A 344 -10.97 -5.59 -11.53
C GLY A 344 -11.45 -5.96 -10.12
N PHE A 345 -11.15 -7.18 -9.69
CA PHE A 345 -11.43 -7.68 -8.36
C PHE A 345 -10.14 -8.15 -7.68
N PHE A 346 -10.16 -8.23 -6.35
CA PHE A 346 -9.12 -8.96 -5.63
C PHE A 346 -9.14 -10.44 -6.01
N GLU A 347 -7.98 -11.09 -6.07
CA GLU A 347 -7.78 -12.51 -6.43
C GLU A 347 -8.64 -13.45 -5.56
N TRP A 348 -8.82 -13.09 -4.30
CA TRP A 348 -9.64 -13.81 -3.32
C TRP A 348 -11.05 -13.22 -3.14
N HIS A 349 -11.50 -12.35 -4.04
CA HIS A 349 -12.88 -11.86 -4.00
C HIS A 349 -13.87 -13.02 -4.26
N PRO A 350 -15.02 -13.10 -3.55
CA PRO A 350 -15.97 -14.19 -3.70
C PRO A 350 -16.53 -14.30 -5.13
N ASP A 351 -16.45 -15.48 -5.75
CA ASP A 351 -16.84 -15.65 -7.16
C ASP A 351 -18.33 -15.39 -7.43
N ALA A 352 -19.18 -15.64 -6.42
CA ALA A 352 -20.61 -15.33 -6.49
C ALA A 352 -20.92 -13.85 -6.74
N ASP A 353 -20.02 -12.94 -6.34
CA ASP A 353 -20.15 -11.49 -6.51
C ASP A 353 -19.56 -10.99 -7.83
N ILE A 354 -18.59 -11.73 -8.38
CA ILE A 354 -17.87 -11.44 -9.63
C ILE A 354 -18.72 -11.71 -10.88
N GLY A 355 -19.51 -12.80 -10.87
CA GLY A 355 -20.30 -13.24 -12.02
C GLY A 355 -21.42 -12.28 -12.47
N ARG A 356 -21.60 -11.15 -11.78
CA ARG A 356 -22.68 -10.17 -12.00
C ARG A 356 -22.18 -8.85 -12.61
N VAL A 357 -21.12 -8.90 -13.41
CA VAL A 357 -20.59 -7.72 -14.12
C VAL A 357 -21.05 -7.67 -15.57
N THR A 358 -21.22 -6.46 -16.08
CA THR A 358 -21.48 -6.20 -17.50
C THR A 358 -20.31 -5.37 -18.03
N PRO A 359 -19.34 -5.97 -18.73
CA PRO A 359 -18.18 -5.26 -19.27
C PRO A 359 -18.56 -4.06 -20.14
N LEU A 360 -17.64 -3.10 -20.25
CA LEU A 360 -17.81 -1.84 -20.98
C LEU A 360 -17.13 -1.87 -22.34
#